data_AF-A0A966Y9I5-F1
#
_entry.id   AF-A0A966Y9I5-F1
#
_cell.length_a   1.000
_cell.length_b   1.000
_cell.length_c   1.000
_cell.angle_alpha   90.00
_cell.angle_beta   90.00
_cell.angle_gamma   90.00
#
_symmetry.space_group_name_H-M   'P 1'
#
loop_
_entity.id
_entity.type
_entity.pdbx_description
1 polymer ?
#
loop_
_entity_poly.entity_id
_entity_poly.type
_entity_poly.pdbx_seq_one_letter_code
_entity_poly.pdbx_strand_id
1 'polypeptide(L)'
;MIESDNPLFEVDVENYNGPLDVLLDLAKAQKVNLEEISITKLADQFHNYISNKKDLNLEVASEYLLMATWLAYLKSKLLLPGTPEEEFKVQEVAEKLKLQLKKLELIRLLSEQMLKRKRLGREIRTRGMKGNIRSIYSAEYKLNLFELLKTYSSIIMTKDFQRMNIPKLPVFTTEDGIKTIKDFFGKLVDWKNLEDLIPNSFRSGKKIKKTGKAGIFA
;
A
#
# COMPACT_ATOMS: atom_id res chain seq x y z
N MET A 1 -6.92 -27.55 18.67
CA MET A 1 -6.28 -26.30 18.22
C MET A 1 -6.08 -26.44 16.74
N ILE A 2 -7.01 -25.90 15.96
CA ILE A 2 -7.11 -26.07 14.51
C ILE A 2 -6.87 -24.70 13.91
N GLU A 3 -5.91 -24.64 12.98
CA GLU A 3 -5.58 -23.50 12.15
C GLU A 3 -6.84 -22.94 11.48
N SER A 4 -7.07 -21.65 11.66
CA SER A 4 -7.89 -20.89 10.73
C SER A 4 -7.04 -19.75 10.24
N ASP A 5 -6.33 -20.01 9.14
CA ASP A 5 -5.83 -18.99 8.23
C ASP A 5 -7.00 -18.04 7.95
N ASN A 6 -6.97 -16.91 8.66
CA ASN A 6 -7.78 -15.78 8.32
C ASN A 6 -7.30 -15.39 6.91
N PRO A 7 -8.15 -15.35 5.87
CA PRO A 7 -7.75 -14.75 4.62
C PRO A 7 -7.60 -13.26 4.94
N LEU A 8 -6.39 -12.91 5.42
CA LEU A 8 -5.82 -11.58 5.34
C LEU A 8 -6.20 -11.11 3.96
N PHE A 9 -7.02 -10.05 3.92
CA PHE A 9 -7.40 -9.34 2.71
C PHE A 9 -6.30 -9.52 1.67
N GLU A 10 -6.58 -10.33 0.66
CA GLU A 10 -5.79 -10.37 -0.55
C GLU A 10 -6.09 -9.02 -1.21
N VAL A 11 -5.33 -8.01 -0.78
CA VAL A 11 -5.21 -6.79 -1.55
C VAL A 11 -4.53 -7.24 -2.81
N ASP A 12 -5.28 -7.27 -3.91
CA ASP A 12 -4.70 -7.40 -5.24
C ASP A 12 -3.76 -6.20 -5.43
N VAL A 13 -2.50 -6.39 -5.06
CA VAL A 13 -1.41 -5.51 -5.48
C VAL A 13 -0.99 -5.98 -6.87
N GLU A 14 -1.94 -6.11 -7.79
CA GLU A 14 -1.60 -6.13 -9.23
C GLU A 14 -1.08 -4.75 -9.69
N ASN A 15 -1.16 -3.75 -8.81
CA ASN A 15 -0.58 -2.43 -8.99
C ASN A 15 0.89 -2.45 -8.56
N TYR A 16 1.73 -2.86 -9.50
CA TYR A 16 3.10 -2.37 -9.59
C TYR A 16 3.17 -0.88 -9.24
N ASN A 17 4.07 -0.52 -8.32
CA ASN A 17 4.24 0.87 -7.85
C ASN A 17 4.90 1.79 -8.89
N GLY A 18 4.97 1.39 -10.16
CA GLY A 18 5.54 2.14 -11.27
C GLY A 18 6.12 1.25 -12.38
N PRO A 19 6.54 1.84 -13.50
CA PRO A 19 7.03 1.10 -14.67
C PRO A 19 8.37 0.37 -14.44
N LEU A 20 9.25 0.92 -13.59
CA LEU A 20 10.52 0.27 -13.22
C LEU A 20 10.32 -1.06 -12.49
N ASP A 21 9.23 -1.15 -11.73
CA ASP A 21 8.89 -2.35 -11.00
C ASP A 21 8.48 -3.48 -11.97
N VAL A 22 7.60 -3.17 -12.92
CA VAL A 22 7.25 -4.10 -14.01
C VAL A 22 8.49 -4.53 -14.79
N LEU A 23 9.39 -3.59 -15.10
CA LEU A 23 10.63 -3.93 -15.80
C LEU A 23 11.52 -4.88 -15.02
N LEU A 24 11.60 -4.74 -13.69
CA LEU A 24 12.36 -5.66 -12.87
C LEU A 24 11.75 -7.07 -12.90
N ASP A 25 10.43 -7.18 -12.82
CA ASP A 25 9.75 -8.49 -12.88
C ASP A 25 9.91 -9.16 -14.24
N LEU A 26 9.75 -8.41 -15.34
CA LEU A 26 10.01 -8.90 -16.69
C LEU A 26 11.47 -9.32 -16.88
N ALA A 27 12.41 -8.54 -16.35
CA ALA A 27 13.83 -8.87 -16.33
C ALA A 27 14.10 -10.20 -15.59
N LYS A 28 13.50 -10.38 -14.41
CA LYS A 28 13.61 -11.62 -13.64
C LYS A 28 12.99 -12.82 -14.34
N ALA A 29 11.90 -12.62 -15.09
CA ALA A 29 11.25 -13.68 -15.88
C ALA A 29 12.17 -14.25 -16.97
N GLN A 30 13.17 -13.48 -17.44
CA GLN A 30 14.17 -13.98 -18.40
C GLN A 30 15.17 -14.99 -17.78
N LYS A 31 15.19 -15.15 -16.45
CA LYS A 31 16.09 -16.07 -15.70
C LYS A 31 17.59 -15.87 -16.01
N VAL A 32 17.98 -14.65 -16.34
CA VAL A 32 19.38 -14.24 -16.56
C VAL A 32 19.81 -13.22 -15.51
N ASN A 33 21.12 -13.13 -15.27
CA ASN A 33 21.68 -12.11 -14.40
C ASN A 33 21.32 -10.70 -14.91
N LEU A 34 21.01 -9.77 -14.00
CA LEU A 34 20.56 -8.43 -14.38
C LEU A 34 21.60 -7.66 -15.23
N GLU A 35 22.88 -7.99 -15.09
CA GLU A 35 23.98 -7.41 -15.86
C GLU A 35 23.99 -7.86 -17.33
N GLU A 36 23.49 -9.06 -17.60
CA GLU A 36 23.53 -9.71 -18.92
C GLU A 36 22.21 -9.58 -19.68
N ILE A 37 21.22 -8.88 -19.12
CA ILE A 37 19.91 -8.74 -19.76
C ILE A 37 20.03 -8.09 -21.13
N SER A 38 19.30 -8.64 -22.09
CA SER A 38 19.07 -8.03 -23.39
C SER A 38 17.95 -6.99 -23.29
N ILE A 39 18.32 -5.70 -23.39
CA ILE A 39 17.36 -4.58 -23.30
C ILE A 39 16.37 -4.59 -24.47
N THR A 40 16.78 -5.08 -25.64
CA THR A 40 15.89 -5.24 -26.79
C THR A 40 14.76 -6.22 -26.49
N LYS A 41 15.06 -7.38 -25.88
CA LYS A 41 14.05 -8.34 -25.42
C LYS A 41 13.17 -7.77 -24.31
N LEU A 42 13.77 -7.05 -23.37
CA LEU A 42 13.04 -6.41 -22.27
C LEU A 42 12.02 -5.39 -22.80
N ALA A 43 12.40 -4.58 -23.80
CA ALA A 43 11.52 -3.61 -24.44
C ALA A 43 10.32 -4.29 -25.11
N ASP A 44 10.52 -5.44 -25.77
CA ASP A 44 9.43 -6.21 -26.37
C ASP A 44 8.47 -6.80 -25.34
N GLN A 45 9.00 -7.33 -24.24
CA GLN A 45 8.19 -7.81 -23.13
C GLN A 45 7.37 -6.68 -22.49
N PHE A 46 7.98 -5.50 -22.31
CA PHE A 46 7.31 -4.35 -21.74
C PHE A 46 6.22 -3.80 -22.68
N HIS A 47 6.47 -3.78 -23.99
CA HIS A 47 5.46 -3.42 -24.98
C HIS A 47 4.26 -4.38 -24.92
N ASN A 48 4.51 -5.69 -24.93
CA ASN A 48 3.47 -6.70 -24.82
C ASN A 48 2.65 -6.56 -23.51
N TYR A 49 3.33 -6.26 -22.39
CA TYR A 49 2.67 -6.03 -21.12
C TYR A 49 1.69 -4.84 -21.18
N ILE A 50 2.12 -3.71 -21.76
CA ILE A 50 1.26 -2.53 -21.91
C ILE A 50 0.10 -2.81 -22.86
N SER A 51 0.35 -3.45 -24.01
CA SER A 51 -0.68 -3.75 -25.00
C SER A 51 -1.76 -4.71 -24.49
N ASN A 52 -1.40 -5.61 -23.57
CA ASN A 52 -2.34 -6.57 -23.00
C ASN A 52 -3.14 -6.00 -21.81
N LYS A 53 -2.67 -4.94 -21.15
CA LYS A 53 -3.42 -4.26 -20.10
C LYS A 53 -4.45 -3.29 -20.71
N LYS A 54 -5.70 -3.75 -20.81
CA LYS A 54 -6.84 -2.96 -21.33
C LYS A 54 -7.33 -1.85 -20.38
N ASP A 55 -7.12 -2.00 -19.06
CA ASP A 55 -7.62 -1.08 -18.03
C ASP A 55 -6.46 -0.44 -17.24
N LEU A 56 -5.60 0.32 -17.92
CA LEU A 56 -4.61 1.16 -17.23
C LEU A 56 -5.31 2.37 -16.61
N ASN A 57 -5.20 2.52 -15.29
CA ASN A 57 -5.57 3.76 -14.61
C ASN A 57 -4.88 4.95 -15.30
N LEU A 58 -5.68 5.89 -15.82
CA LEU A 58 -5.20 7.02 -16.62
C LEU A 58 -4.11 7.84 -15.93
N GLU A 59 -4.20 7.93 -14.59
CA GLU A 59 -3.28 8.67 -13.73
C GLU A 59 -1.85 8.10 -13.75
N VAL A 60 -1.72 6.77 -13.75
CA VAL A 60 -0.41 6.10 -13.77
C VAL A 60 0.09 5.87 -15.21
N ALA A 61 -0.80 5.89 -16.20
CA ALA A 61 -0.48 5.60 -17.61
C ALA A 61 0.61 6.51 -18.20
N SER A 62 0.77 7.74 -17.69
CA SER A 62 1.79 8.69 -18.15
C SER A 62 3.22 8.19 -17.95
N GLU A 63 3.55 7.65 -16.77
CA GLU A 63 4.87 7.13 -16.44
C GLU A 63 5.20 5.88 -17.28
N TYR A 64 4.20 5.02 -17.49
CA TYR A 64 4.32 3.83 -18.35
C TYR A 64 4.57 4.20 -19.81
N LEU A 65 3.84 5.20 -20.33
CA LEU A 65 4.04 5.69 -21.69
C LEU A 65 5.44 6.32 -21.87
N LEU A 66 5.90 7.09 -20.88
CA LEU A 66 7.26 7.63 -20.88
C LEU A 66 8.31 6.52 -20.93
N MET A 67 8.15 5.49 -20.10
CA MET A 67 9.08 4.36 -20.10
C MET A 67 9.02 3.57 -21.42
N ALA A 68 7.82 3.38 -21.99
CA ALA A 68 7.63 2.68 -23.25
C ALA A 68 8.29 3.41 -24.42
N THR A 69 8.11 4.73 -24.49
CA THR A 69 8.75 5.57 -25.53
C THR A 69 10.27 5.55 -25.39
N TRP A 70 10.78 5.63 -24.17
CA TRP A 70 12.22 5.56 -23.92
C TRP A 70 12.83 4.20 -24.28
N LEU A 71 12.17 3.09 -23.94
CA LEU A 71 12.60 1.74 -24.33
C LEU A 71 12.48 1.51 -25.84
N ALA A 72 11.45 2.02 -26.49
CA ALA A 72 11.30 1.95 -27.95
C ALA A 72 12.43 2.72 -28.66
N TYR A 73 12.77 3.91 -28.16
CA TYR A 73 13.90 4.69 -28.64
C TYR A 73 15.23 3.94 -28.46
N LEU A 74 15.48 3.40 -27.26
CA LEU A 74 16.68 2.60 -27.00
C LEU A 74 16.75 1.37 -27.88
N LYS A 75 15.65 0.64 -28.05
CA LYS A 75 15.57 -0.53 -28.92
C LYS A 75 15.92 -0.17 -30.37
N SER A 76 15.34 0.91 -30.89
CA SER A 76 15.60 1.38 -32.25
C SER A 76 17.09 1.71 -32.46
N LYS A 77 17.67 2.50 -31.55
CA LYS A 77 19.08 2.90 -31.62
C LYS A 77 20.06 1.74 -31.42
N LEU A 78 19.72 0.72 -30.62
CA LEU A 78 20.56 -0.47 -30.44
C LEU A 78 20.53 -1.42 -31.65
N LEU A 79 19.48 -1.38 -32.48
CA LEU A 79 19.33 -2.28 -33.62
C LEU A 79 19.83 -1.66 -34.94
N LEU A 80 19.89 -0.34 -35.03
CA LEU A 80 20.36 0.38 -36.22
C LEU A 80 21.86 0.64 -36.13
N PRO A 81 22.63 0.45 -37.22
CA PRO A 81 24.05 0.82 -37.23
C PRO A 81 24.19 2.34 -37.08
N GLY A 82 24.98 2.77 -36.10
CA GLY A 82 25.20 4.17 -35.78
C GLY A 82 26.61 4.63 -36.13
N THR A 83 26.92 5.90 -35.83
CA THR A 83 28.32 6.30 -35.72
C THR A 83 28.93 5.66 -34.45
N PRO A 84 30.25 5.42 -34.40
CA PRO A 84 30.88 4.80 -33.22
C PRO A 84 30.61 5.56 -31.92
N GLU A 85 30.52 6.88 -31.98
CA GLU A 85 30.18 7.73 -30.83
C GLU A 85 28.72 7.57 -30.37
N GLU A 86 27.78 7.39 -31.30
CA GLU A 86 26.38 7.15 -30.98
C GLU A 86 26.17 5.78 -30.35
N GLU A 87 26.81 4.74 -30.91
CA GLU A 87 26.75 3.38 -30.37
C GLU A 87 27.28 3.32 -28.93
N PHE A 88 28.42 3.97 -28.68
CA PHE A 88 28.99 4.04 -27.33
C PHE A 88 28.03 4.71 -26.33
N LYS A 89 27.44 5.86 -26.68
CA LYS A 89 26.49 6.58 -25.82
C LYS A 89 25.24 5.74 -25.51
N VAL A 90 24.70 5.05 -26.52
CA VAL A 90 23.50 4.22 -26.35
C VAL A 90 23.80 3.04 -25.42
N GLN A 91 24.98 2.43 -25.56
CA GLN A 91 25.41 1.35 -24.68
C GLN A 91 25.57 1.80 -23.22
N GLU A 92 26.14 2.98 -22.97
CA GLU A 92 26.22 3.54 -21.61
C GLU A 92 24.84 3.78 -20.98
N VAL A 93 23.88 4.27 -21.77
CA VAL A 93 22.50 4.48 -21.30
C VAL A 93 21.83 3.16 -20.95
N ALA A 94 22.06 2.14 -21.78
CA ALA A 94 21.64 0.77 -21.53
C ALA A 94 22.22 0.21 -20.21
N GLU A 95 23.51 0.41 -19.96
CA GLU A 95 24.16 -0.01 -18.71
C GLU A 95 23.61 0.73 -17.49
N LYS A 96 23.33 2.04 -17.61
CA LYS A 96 22.69 2.81 -16.54
C LYS A 96 21.32 2.23 -16.17
N LEU A 97 20.52 1.80 -17.15
CA LEU A 97 19.23 1.14 -16.89
C LEU A 97 19.42 -0.16 -16.12
N LYS A 98 20.34 -1.02 -16.56
CA LYS A 98 20.64 -2.29 -15.87
C LYS A 98 21.06 -2.05 -14.43
N LEU A 99 21.90 -1.05 -14.20
CA LEU A 99 22.35 -0.65 -12.86
C LEU A 99 21.19 -0.14 -12.00
N GLN A 100 20.24 0.60 -12.56
CA GLN A 100 19.03 1.01 -11.86
C GLN A 100 18.17 -0.19 -11.45
N LEU A 101 17.94 -1.15 -12.35
CA LEU A 101 17.19 -2.37 -12.03
C LEU A 101 17.86 -3.19 -10.92
N LYS A 102 19.20 -3.31 -10.95
CA LYS A 102 19.99 -3.97 -9.90
C LYS A 102 19.84 -3.27 -8.54
N LYS A 103 19.88 -1.93 -8.52
CA LYS A 103 19.63 -1.16 -7.29
C LYS A 103 18.23 -1.42 -6.76
N LEU A 104 17.23 -1.42 -7.63
CA LEU A 104 15.84 -1.66 -7.24
C LEU A 104 15.66 -3.06 -6.65
N GLU A 105 16.29 -4.08 -7.24
CA GLU A 105 16.31 -5.43 -6.68
C GLU A 105 16.93 -5.47 -5.28
N LEU A 106 18.10 -4.84 -5.10
CA LEU A 106 18.76 -4.79 -3.79
C LEU A 106 17.89 -4.10 -2.74
N ILE A 107 17.22 -3.01 -3.11
CA ILE A 107 16.30 -2.30 -2.22
C ILE A 107 15.13 -3.22 -1.82
N ARG A 108 14.53 -3.95 -2.77
CA ARG A 108 13.47 -4.93 -2.48
C ARG A 108 13.94 -6.00 -1.52
N LEU A 109 15.09 -6.61 -1.78
CA LEU A 109 15.65 -7.67 -0.95
C LEU A 109 15.96 -7.19 0.47
N LEU A 110 16.59 -6.02 0.60
CA LEU A 110 16.89 -5.42 1.89
C LEU A 110 15.62 -5.00 2.63
N SER A 111 14.61 -4.50 1.92
CA SER A 111 13.30 -4.16 2.50
C SER A 111 12.62 -5.41 3.06
N GLU A 112 12.60 -6.52 2.31
CA GLU A 112 12.07 -7.79 2.80
C GLU A 112 12.84 -8.30 4.03
N GLN A 113 14.17 -8.26 3.99
CA GLN A 113 15.00 -8.64 5.13
C GLN A 113 14.73 -7.77 6.35
N MET A 114 14.54 -6.46 6.15
CA MET A 114 14.21 -5.52 7.22
C MET A 114 12.82 -5.81 7.79
N LEU A 115 11.81 -6.07 6.96
CA LEU A 115 10.45 -6.38 7.38
C LEU A 115 10.36 -7.70 8.15
N LYS A 116 11.23 -8.68 7.85
CA LYS A 116 11.34 -9.94 8.59
C LYS A 116 11.97 -9.78 9.98
N ARG A 117 12.64 -8.65 10.27
CA ARG A 117 13.27 -8.44 11.59
C ARG A 117 12.21 -8.15 12.65
N LYS A 118 12.49 -8.66 13.85
CA LYS A 118 11.63 -8.41 15.00
C LYS A 118 11.57 -6.92 15.34
N ARG A 119 10.37 -6.39 15.50
CA ARG A 119 10.10 -4.97 15.78
C ARG A 119 10.00 -4.74 17.29
N LEU A 120 10.71 -3.70 17.75
CA LEU A 120 10.56 -3.19 19.11
C LEU A 120 9.10 -2.72 19.32
N GLY A 121 8.51 -3.06 20.47
CA GLY A 121 7.11 -2.76 20.79
C GLY A 121 6.09 -3.74 20.20
N ARG A 122 6.48 -4.63 19.27
CA ARG A 122 5.66 -5.77 18.81
C ARG A 122 6.18 -7.09 19.38
N GLU A 123 7.27 -7.62 18.83
CA GLU A 123 7.84 -8.90 19.30
C GLU A 123 8.93 -8.69 20.35
N ILE A 124 9.69 -7.60 20.25
CA ILE A 124 10.71 -7.26 21.25
C ILE A 124 10.12 -6.23 22.21
N ARG A 125 9.95 -6.61 23.47
CA ARG A 125 9.61 -5.67 24.54
C ARG A 125 10.88 -5.28 25.28
N THR A 126 11.05 -3.98 25.52
CA THR A 126 12.13 -3.52 26.40
C THR A 126 11.82 -3.90 27.84
N ARG A 127 12.85 -4.14 28.64
CA ARG A 127 12.64 -4.24 30.09
C ARG A 127 12.22 -2.88 30.63
N GLY A 128 11.39 -2.88 31.69
CA GLY A 128 11.15 -1.68 32.48
C GLY A 128 12.47 -1.09 32.99
N MET A 129 12.56 0.24 33.05
CA MET A 129 13.75 0.93 33.53
C MET A 129 14.02 0.48 34.97
N LYS A 130 15.18 -0.14 35.24
CA LYS A 130 15.59 -0.44 36.61
C LYS A 130 15.71 0.90 37.33
N GLY A 131 15.15 1.00 38.53
CA GLY A 131 15.25 2.18 39.39
C GLY A 131 16.71 2.39 39.79
N ASN A 132 17.48 3.03 38.92
CA ASN A 132 18.80 3.53 39.27
C ASN A 132 18.61 4.76 40.16
N ILE A 133 19.61 5.02 41.01
CA ILE A 133 19.77 6.30 41.70
C ILE A 133 19.73 7.38 40.61
N ARG A 134 18.68 8.21 40.64
CA ARG A 134 18.57 9.34 39.73
C ARG A 134 19.67 10.31 40.11
N SER A 135 20.73 10.40 39.30
CA SER A 135 21.62 11.54 39.40
C SER A 135 20.78 12.76 39.05
N ILE A 136 20.69 13.70 39.99
CA ILE A 136 19.94 14.95 39.83
C ILE A 136 20.79 15.81 38.90
N TYR A 137 20.64 15.61 37.59
CA TYR A 137 21.16 16.54 36.62
C TYR A 137 20.20 17.72 36.53
N SER A 138 20.62 18.90 36.98
CA SER A 138 19.97 20.16 36.66
C SER A 138 20.30 20.51 35.21
N ALA A 139 19.52 19.99 34.26
CA ALA A 139 19.66 20.38 32.87
C ALA A 139 19.09 21.79 32.70
N GLU A 140 19.96 22.77 32.44
CA GLU A 140 19.53 24.08 31.95
C GLU A 140 19.22 23.98 30.46
N TYR A 141 17.93 24.00 30.11
CA TYR A 141 17.48 24.02 28.73
C TYR A 141 17.59 25.43 28.18
N LYS A 142 18.63 25.68 27.38
CA LYS A 142 18.70 26.88 26.54
C LYS A 142 17.89 26.61 25.27
N LEU A 143 16.61 26.96 25.33
CA LEU A 143 15.68 26.83 24.21
C LEU A 143 15.34 28.21 23.66
N ASN A 144 15.23 28.30 22.34
CA ASN A 144 14.68 29.47 21.65
C ASN A 144 13.23 29.19 21.21
N LEU A 145 12.40 30.23 21.08
CA LEU A 145 11.03 30.13 20.54
C LEU A 145 11.00 29.42 19.19
N PHE A 146 12.03 29.64 18.36
CA PHE A 146 12.20 28.96 17.09
C PHE A 146 12.23 27.42 17.21
N GLU A 147 12.94 26.88 18.21
CA GLU A 147 13.05 25.43 18.41
C GLU A 147 11.72 24.83 18.86
N LEU A 148 10.97 25.55 19.68
CA LEU A 148 9.62 25.15 20.11
C LEU A 148 8.65 25.12 18.92
N LEU A 149 8.67 26.15 18.07
CA LEU A 149 7.83 26.20 16.87
C LEU A 149 8.21 25.13 15.84
N LYS A 150 9.52 24.88 15.64
CA LYS A 150 10.02 23.84 14.74
C LYS A 150 9.59 22.43 15.18
N THR A 151 9.71 22.13 16.46
CA THR A 151 9.29 20.83 17.01
C THR A 151 7.78 20.65 16.93
N TYR A 152 7.00 21.68 17.26
CA TYR A 152 5.54 21.68 17.11
C TYR A 152 5.10 21.44 15.65
N SER A 153 5.72 22.15 14.69
CA SER A 153 5.46 21.95 13.26
C SER A 153 5.76 20.51 12.82
N SER A 154 6.88 19.94 13.27
CA SER A 154 7.25 18.55 12.98
C SER A 154 6.20 17.54 13.50
N ILE A 155 5.66 17.79 14.71
CA ILE A 155 4.61 16.95 15.29
C ILE A 155 3.29 17.07 14.53
N ILE A 156 2.91 18.27 14.07
CA ILE A 156 1.70 18.45 13.25
C ILE A 156 1.86 17.75 11.90
N MET A 157 2.98 17.98 11.22
CA MET A 157 3.24 17.37 9.90
C MET A 157 3.16 15.85 9.97
N THR A 158 3.64 15.23 11.05
CA THR A 158 3.53 13.77 11.22
C THR A 158 2.10 13.27 11.48
N LYS A 159 1.21 14.10 12.04
CA LYS A 159 -0.21 13.72 12.23
C LYS A 159 -1.01 13.70 10.93
N ASP A 160 -0.71 14.60 9.99
CA ASP A 160 -1.47 14.67 8.74
C ASP A 160 -1.26 13.46 7.83
N PHE A 161 -0.14 12.73 7.94
CA PHE A 161 0.12 11.51 7.17
C PHE A 161 -0.60 10.26 7.68
N GLN A 162 -1.34 10.31 8.80
CA GLN A 162 -2.02 9.15 9.38
C GLN A 162 -3.54 9.33 9.51
N ARG A 163 -4.20 9.91 8.50
CA ARG A 163 -5.66 9.77 8.40
C ARG A 163 -5.99 8.36 7.91
N MET A 164 -5.90 7.38 8.81
CA MET A 164 -6.47 6.06 8.59
C MET A 164 -7.99 6.21 8.55
N ASN A 165 -8.56 6.21 7.35
CA ASN A 165 -10.00 6.22 7.17
C ASN A 165 -10.50 4.80 7.47
N ILE A 166 -10.82 4.51 8.72
CA ILE A 166 -11.43 3.23 9.09
C ILE A 166 -12.85 3.26 8.55
N PRO A 167 -13.18 2.45 7.51
CA PRO A 167 -14.55 2.41 7.02
C PRO A 167 -15.44 1.91 8.17
N LYS A 168 -16.53 2.63 8.43
CA LYS A 168 -17.53 2.15 9.39
C LYS A 168 -18.05 0.81 8.89
N LEU A 169 -17.91 -0.22 9.73
CA LEU A 169 -18.46 -1.52 9.41
C LEU A 169 -19.98 -1.39 9.24
N PRO A 170 -20.60 -1.99 8.21
CA PRO A 170 -22.04 -1.95 7.99
C PRO A 170 -22.74 -2.92 8.95
N VAL A 171 -22.59 -2.68 10.25
CA VAL A 171 -23.14 -3.47 11.34
C VAL A 171 -24.23 -2.65 12.01
N PHE A 172 -25.37 -3.28 12.23
CA PHE A 172 -26.46 -2.72 13.01
C PHE A 172 -26.18 -3.02 14.49
N THR A 173 -25.81 -1.98 15.24
CA THR A 173 -25.40 -2.14 16.64
C THR A 173 -26.60 -2.34 17.56
N THR A 174 -26.36 -2.81 18.79
CA THR A 174 -27.40 -2.92 19.82
C THR A 174 -27.95 -1.55 20.23
N GLU A 175 -27.11 -0.52 20.23
CA GLU A 175 -27.50 0.86 20.47
C GLU A 175 -28.48 1.36 19.39
N ASP A 176 -28.19 1.08 18.12
CA ASP A 176 -29.09 1.39 17.01
C ASP A 176 -30.42 0.63 17.12
N GLY A 177 -30.38 -0.63 17.57
CA GLY A 177 -31.55 -1.45 17.85
C GLY A 177 -32.44 -0.85 18.94
N ILE A 178 -31.87 -0.50 20.09
CA ILE A 178 -32.58 0.14 21.20
C ILE A 178 -33.22 1.46 20.74
N LYS A 179 -32.48 2.28 19.98
CA LYS A 179 -32.99 3.53 19.43
C LYS A 179 -34.18 3.29 18.50
N THR A 180 -34.05 2.32 17.60
CA THR A 180 -35.12 1.95 16.67
C THR A 180 -36.36 1.50 17.42
N ILE A 181 -36.24 0.62 18.42
CA ILE A 181 -37.35 0.17 19.25
C ILE A 181 -38.00 1.37 19.98
N LYS A 182 -37.20 2.27 20.57
CA LYS A 182 -37.69 3.50 21.20
C LYS A 182 -38.50 4.38 20.25
N ASP A 183 -38.06 4.54 19.01
CA ASP A 183 -38.77 5.34 18.00
C ASP A 183 -40.08 4.70 17.53
N PHE A 184 -40.22 3.38 17.70
CA PHE A 184 -41.45 2.62 17.43
C PHE A 184 -42.40 2.54 18.62
N PHE A 185 -41.95 2.77 19.86
CA PHE A 185 -42.82 2.84 21.04
C PHE A 185 -43.87 3.95 20.86
N GLY A 186 -45.15 3.58 20.92
CA GLY A 186 -46.30 4.47 20.69
C GLY A 186 -46.83 4.51 19.26
N LYS A 187 -46.14 3.90 18.28
CA LYS A 187 -46.60 3.77 16.87
C LYS A 187 -47.09 2.37 16.51
N LEU A 188 -46.98 1.42 17.45
CA LEU A 188 -47.41 0.03 17.28
C LEU A 188 -48.85 -0.10 17.77
N VAL A 189 -49.80 0.10 16.87
CA VAL A 189 -51.25 -0.01 17.15
C VAL A 189 -51.74 -1.45 16.95
N ASP A 190 -51.15 -2.19 16.01
CA ASP A 190 -51.53 -3.56 15.64
C ASP A 190 -50.35 -4.54 15.70
N TRP A 191 -50.67 -5.83 15.64
CA TRP A 191 -49.70 -6.91 15.49
C TRP A 191 -48.86 -6.70 14.22
N LYS A 192 -47.54 -6.59 14.39
CA LYS A 192 -46.58 -6.37 13.31
C LYS A 192 -45.54 -7.49 13.26
N ASN A 193 -45.05 -7.80 12.07
CA ASN A 193 -43.97 -8.78 11.95
C ASN A 193 -42.67 -8.20 12.54
N LEU A 194 -41.96 -8.99 13.34
CA LEU A 194 -40.70 -8.61 13.98
C LEU A 194 -39.63 -8.20 12.95
N GLU A 195 -39.67 -8.75 11.73
CA GLU A 195 -38.74 -8.34 10.66
C GLU A 195 -39.01 -6.92 10.13
N ASP A 196 -40.19 -6.34 10.37
CA ASP A 196 -40.54 -4.99 9.92
C ASP A 196 -40.01 -3.89 10.84
N LEU A 197 -39.44 -4.26 12.00
CA LEU A 197 -38.73 -3.34 12.89
C LEU A 197 -37.30 -3.06 12.42
N ILE A 198 -36.75 -3.90 11.53
CA ILE A 198 -35.39 -3.77 11.00
C ILE A 198 -35.40 -2.70 9.88
N PRO A 199 -34.52 -1.68 9.93
CA PRO A 199 -34.42 -0.69 8.86
C PRO A 199 -34.16 -1.33 7.48
N ASN A 200 -34.73 -0.75 6.42
CA ASN A 200 -34.65 -1.29 5.06
C ASN A 200 -33.20 -1.48 4.56
N SER A 201 -32.26 -0.64 5.01
CA SER A 201 -30.82 -0.76 4.72
C SER A 201 -30.21 -2.06 5.22
N PHE A 202 -30.77 -2.64 6.30
CA PHE A 202 -30.33 -3.92 6.87
C PHE A 202 -31.25 -5.10 6.50
N ARG A 203 -32.31 -4.87 5.71
CA ARG A 203 -33.24 -5.90 5.25
C ARG A 203 -32.78 -6.58 3.96
N SER A 204 -32.08 -5.84 3.08
CA SER A 204 -31.62 -6.34 1.78
C SER A 204 -30.17 -6.82 1.84
N GLY A 205 -29.95 -8.14 1.73
CA GLY A 205 -28.63 -8.78 1.68
C GLY A 205 -28.42 -9.85 2.77
N LYS A 206 -28.02 -11.06 2.36
CA LYS A 206 -27.92 -12.25 3.25
C LYS A 206 -26.94 -12.06 4.42
N LYS A 207 -25.87 -11.27 4.24
CA LYS A 207 -24.88 -10.95 5.28
C LYS A 207 -25.39 -9.85 6.23
N ILE A 208 -26.02 -8.81 5.69
CA ILE A 208 -26.45 -7.62 6.45
C ILE A 208 -27.75 -7.90 7.23
N LYS A 209 -28.63 -8.79 6.73
CA LYS A 209 -29.85 -9.22 7.43
C LYS A 209 -29.56 -9.87 8.80
N LYS A 210 -28.42 -10.55 8.94
CA LYS A 210 -28.02 -11.18 10.20
C LYS A 210 -27.67 -10.15 11.27
N THR A 211 -26.96 -9.09 10.91
CA THR A 211 -26.63 -8.02 11.87
C THR A 211 -27.85 -7.20 12.24
N GLY A 212 -28.78 -6.94 11.31
CA GLY A 212 -30.05 -6.27 11.64
C GLY A 212 -30.86 -7.03 12.69
N LYS A 213 -30.98 -8.36 12.54
CA LYS A 213 -31.62 -9.21 13.55
C LYS A 213 -30.84 -9.21 14.87
N ALA A 214 -29.53 -9.38 14.82
CA ALA A 214 -28.70 -9.41 16.02
C ALA A 214 -28.77 -8.08 16.79
N GLY A 215 -28.74 -6.92 16.14
CA GLY A 215 -28.77 -5.64 16.85
C GLY A 215 -30.12 -5.30 17.49
N ILE A 216 -31.25 -5.73 16.92
CA ILE A 216 -32.58 -5.54 17.52
C ILE A 216 -32.84 -6.55 18.67
N PHE A 217 -32.33 -7.77 18.55
CA PHE A 217 -32.70 -8.89 19.43
C PHE A 217 -31.56 -9.41 20.33
N ALA A 218 -30.44 -8.69 20.42
CA ALA A 218 -29.34 -9.00 21.35
C ALA A 218 -29.57 -8.44 22.75
#